data_AF-A0A0F9VKS6-F1
#
_entry.id   AF-A0A0F9VKS6-F1
#
_cell.length_a   1.000
_cell.length_b   1.000
_cell.length_c   1.000
_cell.angle_alpha   90.00
_cell.angle_beta   90.00
_cell.angle_gamma   90.00
#
_symmetry.space_group_name_H-M   'P 1'
#
loop_
_entity.id
_entity.type
_entity.pdbx_description
1 polymer ?
#
loop_
_entity_poly.entity_id
_entity_poly.type
_entity_poly.pdbx_seq_one_letter_code
_entity_poly.pdbx_strand_id
1 'polypeptide(L)'
;MGKKKKETMAVGFPERVSIKRRSLSVKGSLTFNEWLDVGYLLKDIHGSIMFWLGDWLNYGENRYGEQYAQAVEVSGYAPQTLADAKWVASRIKPSLRNEHLTFAHHRAIAPLGEKDQKKWLRKAWEDKLTSSALRLAVPGGSKSKAAKKVECPHCRKEFEL
;
A
#
# COMPACT_ATOMS: atom_id res chain seq x y z
N MET A 1 2.37 34.25 0.56
CA MET A 1 2.62 33.06 1.41
C MET A 1 1.28 32.40 1.77
N GLY A 2 0.76 31.51 0.91
CA GLY A 2 -0.48 30.78 1.18
C GLY A 2 -0.21 29.54 2.03
N LYS A 3 -0.89 29.44 3.18
CA LYS A 3 -0.77 28.32 4.12
C LYS A 3 -1.12 27.00 3.39
N LYS A 4 -0.15 26.08 3.24
CA LYS A 4 -0.43 24.69 2.85
C LYS A 4 -1.38 24.10 3.90
N LYS A 5 -2.62 23.81 3.52
CA LYS A 5 -3.55 23.06 4.37
C LYS A 5 -2.89 21.70 4.65
N LYS A 6 -2.82 21.32 5.92
CA LYS A 6 -2.43 19.95 6.31
C LYS A 6 -3.50 19.02 5.74
N GLU A 7 -3.18 18.29 4.69
CA GLU A 7 -4.03 17.25 4.12
C GLU A 7 -4.19 16.15 5.17
N THR A 8 -5.26 16.26 5.94
CA THR A 8 -5.84 15.10 6.60
C THR A 8 -6.74 14.48 5.54
N MET A 9 -6.45 13.28 5.07
CA MET A 9 -7.41 12.54 4.26
C MET A 9 -8.61 12.23 5.16
N ALA A 10 -9.64 13.08 5.11
CA ALA A 10 -10.96 12.64 5.52
C ALA A 10 -11.38 11.62 4.47
N VAL A 11 -11.28 10.32 4.80
CA VAL A 11 -11.79 9.26 3.93
C VAL A 11 -13.30 9.42 3.89
N GLY A 12 -13.80 10.13 2.90
CA GLY A 12 -15.20 10.45 2.72
C GLY A 12 -15.55 10.39 1.25
N PHE A 13 -16.46 9.48 0.89
CA PHE A 13 -17.05 9.48 -0.43
C PHE A 13 -18.06 10.63 -0.55
N PRO A 14 -18.27 11.20 -1.74
CA PRO A 14 -19.35 12.16 -1.96
C PRO A 14 -20.70 11.57 -1.52
N GLU A 15 -21.65 12.39 -1.03
CA GLU A 15 -22.95 11.90 -0.52
C GLU A 15 -23.74 11.04 -1.53
N ARG A 16 -23.53 11.30 -2.82
CA ARG A 16 -24.18 10.55 -3.92
C ARG A 16 -23.57 9.17 -4.15
N VAL A 17 -22.44 8.85 -3.52
CA VAL A 17 -21.72 7.59 -3.65
C VAL A 17 -21.94 6.76 -2.39
N SER A 18 -22.51 5.57 -2.57
CA SER A 18 -22.68 4.59 -1.50
C SER A 18 -21.73 3.42 -1.71
N ILE A 19 -20.97 3.08 -0.66
CA ILE A 19 -20.06 1.93 -0.63
C ILE A 19 -20.67 0.84 0.23
N LYS A 20 -20.70 -0.38 -0.31
CA LYS A 20 -20.93 -1.63 0.43
C LYS A 20 -19.71 -2.53 0.27
N ARG A 21 -19.60 -3.60 1.06
CA ARG A 21 -18.44 -4.52 1.07
C ARG A 21 -17.94 -4.95 -0.33
N ARG A 22 -18.84 -5.10 -1.30
CA ARG A 22 -18.52 -5.58 -2.66
C ARG A 22 -19.11 -4.72 -3.79
N SER A 23 -19.51 -3.49 -3.52
CA SER A 23 -20.12 -2.64 -4.56
C SER A 23 -20.01 -1.15 -4.23
N LEU A 24 -19.83 -0.34 -5.27
CA LEU A 24 -20.02 1.11 -5.26
C LEU A 24 -21.24 1.44 -6.12
N SER A 25 -22.19 2.21 -5.59
CA SER A 25 -23.37 2.66 -6.33
C SER A 25 -23.50 4.18 -6.27
N VAL A 26 -23.91 4.80 -7.37
CA VAL A 26 -24.17 6.24 -7.47
C VAL A 26 -25.67 6.49 -7.46
N LYS A 27 -26.14 7.42 -6.63
CA LYS A 27 -27.51 7.92 -6.65
C LYS A 27 -27.59 9.14 -7.59
N GLY A 28 -28.36 9.03 -8.66
CA GLY A 28 -28.45 10.07 -9.69
C GLY A 28 -27.24 10.03 -10.62
N SER A 29 -26.62 11.18 -10.87
CA SER A 29 -25.42 11.31 -11.70
C SER A 29 -24.29 12.03 -10.95
N LEU A 30 -23.06 11.65 -11.29
CA LEU A 30 -21.86 12.44 -11.01
C LEU A 30 -21.51 13.23 -12.27
N THR A 31 -20.98 14.43 -12.08
CA THR A 31 -20.19 15.10 -13.11
C THR A 31 -18.90 14.31 -13.38
N PHE A 32 -18.24 14.58 -14.51
CA PHE A 32 -16.97 13.94 -14.84
C PHE A 32 -15.89 14.17 -13.76
N ASN A 33 -15.81 15.39 -13.22
CA ASN A 33 -14.84 15.71 -12.17
C ASN A 33 -15.15 14.98 -10.85
N GLU A 34 -16.42 14.93 -10.44
CA GLU A 34 -16.79 14.15 -9.23
C GLU A 34 -16.50 12.66 -9.41
N TRP A 35 -16.70 12.11 -10.61
CA TRP A 35 -16.33 10.74 -10.91
C TRP A 35 -14.80 10.52 -10.87
N LEU A 36 -14.01 11.47 -11.36
CA LEU A 36 -12.54 11.44 -11.24
C LEU A 36 -12.09 11.50 -9.78
N ASP A 37 -12.69 12.36 -8.96
CA ASP A 37 -12.36 12.51 -7.54
C ASP A 37 -12.61 11.20 -6.77
N VAL A 38 -13.71 10.50 -7.08
CA VAL A 38 -13.97 9.15 -6.54
C VAL A 38 -12.86 8.17 -6.97
N GLY A 39 -12.43 8.24 -8.23
CA GLY A 39 -11.31 7.43 -8.74
C GLY A 39 -9.99 7.67 -7.99
N TYR A 40 -9.66 8.94 -7.73
CA TYR A 40 -8.48 9.30 -6.94
C TYR A 40 -8.59 8.81 -5.50
N LEU A 41 -9.75 8.97 -4.85
CA LEU A 41 -9.98 8.45 -3.51
C LEU A 41 -9.81 6.92 -3.43
N LEU A 42 -10.36 6.17 -4.40
CA LEU A 42 -10.20 4.72 -4.47
C LEU A 42 -8.72 4.32 -4.63
N LYS A 43 -7.99 5.03 -5.49
CA LYS A 43 -6.55 4.83 -5.69
C LYS A 43 -5.77 5.08 -4.39
N ASP A 44 -6.07 6.16 -3.68
CA ASP A 44 -5.37 6.54 -2.45
C ASP A 44 -5.66 5.56 -1.32
N ILE A 45 -6.92 5.12 -1.15
CA ILE A 45 -7.29 4.07 -0.20
C ILE A 45 -6.53 2.78 -0.51
N HIS A 46 -6.53 2.34 -1.78
CA HIS A 46 -5.84 1.13 -2.19
C HIS A 46 -4.32 1.22 -1.96
N GLY A 47 -3.72 2.39 -2.24
CA GLY A 47 -2.30 2.65 -2.00
C GLY A 47 -1.92 2.72 -0.52
N SER A 48 -2.87 3.06 0.35
CA SER A 48 -2.61 3.36 1.77
C SER A 48 -3.02 2.24 2.74
N ILE A 49 -3.93 1.34 2.38
CA ILE A 49 -4.54 0.38 3.31
C ILE A 49 -3.50 -0.46 4.08
N MET A 50 -2.42 -0.88 3.43
CA MET A 50 -1.36 -1.67 4.06
C MET A 50 -0.55 -0.86 5.09
N PHE A 51 -0.37 0.44 4.87
CA PHE A 51 0.23 1.32 5.87
C PHE A 51 -0.71 1.56 7.04
N TRP A 52 -2.00 1.80 6.78
CA TRP A 52 -2.98 1.97 7.85
C TRP A 52 -3.12 0.72 8.73
N LEU A 53 -3.14 -0.47 8.14
CA LEU A 53 -3.11 -1.74 8.88
C LEU A 53 -1.85 -1.84 9.75
N GLY A 54 -0.69 -1.48 9.20
CA GLY A 54 0.56 -1.48 9.96
C GLY A 54 0.58 -0.48 11.12
N ASP A 55 0.11 0.74 10.90
CA ASP A 55 0.01 1.78 11.93
C ASP A 55 -0.98 1.38 13.03
N TRP A 56 -2.13 0.83 12.65
CA TRP A 56 -3.14 0.29 13.57
C TRP A 56 -2.58 -0.83 14.44
N LEU A 57 -1.85 -1.78 13.86
CA LEU A 57 -1.18 -2.86 14.59
C LEU A 57 -0.08 -2.35 15.53
N ASN A 58 0.73 -1.40 15.09
CA ASN A 58 1.77 -0.79 15.93
C ASN A 58 1.16 -0.07 17.14
N TYR A 59 0.06 0.67 16.92
CA TYR A 59 -0.69 1.29 18.02
C TYR A 59 -1.27 0.23 18.97
N GLY A 60 -1.93 -0.79 18.43
CA GLY A 60 -2.57 -1.86 19.19
C GLY A 60 -1.58 -2.60 20.08
N GLU A 61 -0.41 -2.95 19.55
CA GLU A 61 0.64 -3.62 20.33
C GLU A 61 1.16 -2.73 21.47
N ASN A 62 1.48 -1.48 21.18
CA ASN A 62 1.99 -0.55 22.19
C ASN A 62 0.98 -0.27 23.31
N ARG A 63 -0.32 -0.36 23.02
CA ARG A 63 -1.38 -0.03 23.98
C ARG A 63 -1.95 -1.24 24.72
N TYR A 64 -2.07 -2.38 24.04
CA TYR A 64 -2.83 -3.56 24.50
C TYR A 64 -2.01 -4.86 24.48
N GLY A 65 -0.72 -4.83 24.09
CA GLY A 65 0.11 -6.02 23.98
C GLY A 65 -0.14 -6.83 22.70
N GLU A 66 0.25 -8.11 22.66
CA GLU A 66 0.10 -8.93 21.46
C GLU A 66 -1.38 -9.20 21.13
N GLN A 67 -1.88 -8.66 20.02
CA GLN A 67 -3.28 -8.75 19.58
C GLN A 67 -3.42 -9.35 18.17
N TYR A 68 -2.47 -10.20 17.75
CA TYR A 68 -2.44 -10.72 16.38
C TYR A 68 -3.67 -11.58 16.03
N ALA A 69 -4.17 -12.39 16.97
CA ALA A 69 -5.35 -13.23 16.73
C ALA A 69 -6.60 -12.38 16.42
N GLN A 70 -6.83 -11.33 17.21
CA GLN A 70 -7.90 -10.36 17.03
C GLN A 70 -7.70 -9.58 15.74
N ALA A 71 -6.46 -9.22 15.41
CA ALA A 71 -6.17 -8.50 14.18
C ALA A 71 -6.46 -9.31 12.92
N VAL A 72 -6.18 -10.63 12.94
CA VAL A 72 -6.55 -11.55 11.86
C VAL A 72 -8.06 -11.64 11.73
N GLU A 73 -8.78 -11.81 12.83
CA GLU A 73 -10.24 -11.91 12.84
C GLU A 73 -10.92 -10.66 12.27
N VAL A 74 -10.48 -9.47 12.72
CA VAL A 74 -11.07 -8.18 12.31
C VAL A 74 -10.73 -7.84 10.86
N SER A 75 -9.48 -8.06 10.45
CA SER A 75 -9.00 -7.58 9.15
C SER A 75 -9.20 -8.61 8.01
N GLY A 76 -9.28 -9.90 8.34
CA GLY A 76 -9.34 -10.99 7.37
C GLY A 76 -8.03 -11.24 6.60
N TYR A 77 -6.93 -10.59 6.96
CA TYR A 77 -5.62 -10.81 6.35
C TYR A 77 -4.87 -11.95 7.03
N ALA A 78 -4.04 -12.66 6.25
CA ALA A 78 -3.15 -13.69 6.79
C ALA A 78 -2.15 -13.07 7.79
N PRO A 79 -1.74 -13.82 8.85
CA PRO A 79 -0.80 -13.34 9.86
C PRO A 79 0.49 -12.76 9.27
N GLN A 80 1.07 -13.40 8.25
CA GLN A 80 2.29 -12.93 7.59
C GLN A 80 2.08 -11.57 6.90
N THR A 81 0.92 -11.34 6.29
CA THR A 81 0.60 -10.07 5.64
C THR A 81 0.51 -8.94 6.67
N LEU A 82 -0.08 -9.23 7.84
CA LEU A 82 -0.16 -8.29 8.96
C LEU A 82 1.21 -8.01 9.58
N ALA A 83 2.05 -9.04 9.73
CA ALA A 83 3.42 -8.88 10.21
C ALA A 83 4.25 -7.99 9.25
N ASP A 84 4.16 -8.24 7.95
CA ASP A 84 4.80 -7.41 6.92
C ASP A 84 4.29 -5.96 6.96
N ALA A 85 2.96 -5.75 7.04
CA ALA A 85 2.33 -4.44 7.16
C ALA A 85 2.90 -3.65 8.34
N LYS A 86 2.84 -4.26 9.53
CA LYS A 86 3.32 -3.68 10.78
C LYS A 86 4.80 -3.33 10.73
N TRP A 87 5.63 -4.26 10.25
CA TRP A 87 7.07 -4.08 10.14
C TRP A 87 7.43 -2.95 9.16
N VAL A 88 6.82 -2.90 7.97
CA VAL A 88 7.08 -1.81 7.02
C VAL A 88 6.64 -0.47 7.62
N ALA A 89 5.46 -0.41 8.25
CA ALA A 89 4.94 0.82 8.85
C ALA A 89 5.83 1.33 10.01
N SER A 90 6.42 0.43 10.80
CA SER A 90 7.35 0.82 11.88
C SER A 90 8.74 1.24 11.37
N ARG A 91 9.17 0.71 10.22
CA ARG A 91 10.45 1.04 9.59
C ARG A 91 10.41 2.29 8.71
N ILE A 92 9.28 2.54 8.06
CA ILE A 92 9.08 3.65 7.11
C ILE A 92 8.16 4.70 7.74
N LYS A 93 8.77 5.78 8.24
CA LYS A 93 8.04 6.92 8.84
C LYS A 93 7.02 7.51 7.86
N PRO A 94 5.89 8.06 8.32
CA PRO A 94 4.89 8.69 7.46
C PRO A 94 5.46 9.71 6.46
N SER A 95 6.47 10.49 6.86
CA SER A 95 7.15 11.47 5.99
C SER A 95 7.97 10.86 4.83
N LEU A 96 8.16 9.55 4.82
CA LEU A 96 8.87 8.80 3.78
C LEU A 96 7.94 7.96 2.91
N ARG A 97 6.64 7.94 3.21
CA ARG A 97 5.65 7.17 2.45
C ARG A 97 5.22 7.99 1.23
N ASN A 98 5.96 7.84 0.15
CA ASN A 98 5.73 8.57 -1.10
C ASN A 98 4.46 8.02 -1.77
N GLU A 99 3.44 8.87 -1.95
CA GLU A 99 2.15 8.53 -2.56
C GLU A 99 2.26 8.03 -4.01
N HIS A 100 3.35 8.36 -4.70
CA HIS A 100 3.59 7.88 -6.06
C HIS A 100 4.25 6.50 -6.11
N LEU A 101 4.66 5.94 -4.97
CA LEU A 101 5.29 4.63 -4.87
C LEU A 101 4.40 3.64 -4.13
N THR A 102 4.38 2.41 -4.61
CA THR A 102 3.55 1.36 -3.99
C THR A 102 4.11 0.90 -2.65
N PHE A 103 3.28 0.28 -1.81
CA PHE A 103 3.72 -0.37 -0.57
C PHE A 103 4.90 -1.34 -0.79
N ALA A 104 4.95 -2.04 -1.93
CA ALA A 104 6.05 -2.94 -2.27
C ALA A 104 7.40 -2.24 -2.46
N HIS A 105 7.43 -1.00 -2.96
CA HIS A 105 8.67 -0.21 -3.01
C HIS A 105 9.19 0.07 -1.61
N HIS A 106 8.30 0.49 -0.71
CA HIS A 106 8.62 0.78 0.68
C HIS A 106 9.08 -0.47 1.43
N ARG A 107 8.45 -1.62 1.18
CA ARG A 107 8.88 -2.92 1.72
C ARG A 107 10.30 -3.28 1.29
N ALA A 108 10.69 -3.01 0.04
CA ALA A 108 12.02 -3.32 -0.47
C ALA A 108 13.14 -2.55 0.26
N ILE A 109 12.86 -1.34 0.74
CA ILE A 109 13.85 -0.46 1.40
C ILE A 109 13.71 -0.44 2.92
N ALA A 110 12.66 -1.03 3.49
CA ALA A 110 12.43 -1.09 4.93
C ALA A 110 13.60 -1.65 5.78
N PRO A 111 14.45 -2.57 5.28
CA PRO A 111 15.66 -2.99 6.01
C PRO A 111 16.74 -1.90 6.11
N LEU A 112 16.73 -0.91 5.21
CA LEU A 112 17.79 0.09 5.11
C LEU A 112 17.65 1.17 6.19
N GLY A 113 18.75 1.87 6.47
CA GLY A 113 18.72 3.07 7.32
C GLY A 113 18.01 4.24 6.62
N GLU A 114 17.48 5.19 7.41
CA GLU A 114 16.65 6.30 6.91
C GLU A 114 17.30 7.09 5.76
N LYS A 115 18.62 7.31 5.81
CA LYS A 115 19.38 8.00 4.75
C LYS A 115 19.29 7.27 3.41
N ASP A 116 19.45 5.95 3.44
CA ASP A 116 19.38 5.12 2.23
C ASP A 116 17.94 4.93 1.76
N GLN A 117 16.98 4.83 2.68
CA GLN A 117 15.55 4.83 2.32
C GLN A 117 15.19 6.07 1.50
N LYS A 118 15.56 7.28 1.97
CA LYS A 118 15.32 8.54 1.23
C LYS A 118 15.97 8.53 -0.15
N LYS A 119 17.22 8.09 -0.25
CA LYS A 119 17.96 7.98 -1.50
C LYS A 119 17.24 7.06 -2.50
N TRP A 120 16.83 5.88 -2.05
CA TRP A 120 16.20 4.88 -2.89
C TRP A 120 14.76 5.22 -3.27
N LEU A 121 13.99 5.88 -2.40
CA LEU A 121 12.67 6.42 -2.74
C LEU A 121 12.77 7.46 -3.87
N ARG A 122 13.71 8.40 -3.74
CA ARG A 122 13.95 9.40 -4.79
C ARG A 122 14.34 8.73 -6.11
N LYS A 123 15.31 7.82 -6.08
CA LYS A 123 15.76 7.08 -7.27
C LYS A 123 14.62 6.28 -7.91
N ALA A 124 13.82 5.57 -7.11
CA ALA A 124 12.70 4.78 -7.61
C ALA A 124 11.66 5.64 -8.33
N TRP A 125 11.39 6.83 -7.80
CA TRP A 125 10.47 7.78 -8.42
C TRP A 125 11.04 8.39 -9.71
N GLU A 126 12.26 8.94 -9.65
CA GLU A 126 12.92 9.61 -10.78
C GLU A 126 13.16 8.64 -11.96
N ASP A 127 13.66 7.44 -11.67
CA ASP A 127 13.98 6.44 -12.69
C ASP A 127 12.78 5.52 -13.03
N LYS A 128 11.60 5.77 -12.44
CA LYS A 128 10.38 4.96 -12.61
C LYS A 128 10.63 3.46 -12.39
N LEU A 129 11.43 3.13 -11.38
CA LEU A 129 11.74 1.73 -11.08
C LEU A 129 10.46 1.00 -10.69
N THR A 130 10.33 -0.26 -11.14
CA THR A 130 9.34 -1.16 -10.56
C THR A 130 9.79 -1.60 -9.17
N SER A 131 8.85 -2.04 -8.33
CA SER A 131 9.19 -2.55 -6.99
C SER A 131 10.12 -3.78 -7.05
N SER A 132 10.04 -4.55 -8.13
CA SER A 132 10.95 -5.66 -8.41
C SER A 132 12.36 -5.18 -8.77
N ALA A 133 12.48 -4.22 -9.69
CA ALA A 133 13.77 -3.63 -10.05
C ALA A 133 14.44 -2.95 -8.84
N LEU A 134 13.66 -2.21 -8.05
CA LEU A 134 14.15 -1.60 -6.81
C LEU A 134 14.67 -2.66 -5.83
N ARG A 135 13.91 -3.74 -5.60
CA ARG A 135 14.32 -4.84 -4.70
C ARG A 135 15.62 -5.49 -5.15
N LEU A 136 15.88 -5.60 -6.44
CA LEU A 136 17.14 -6.15 -6.98
C LEU A 136 18.31 -5.17 -6.86
N ALA A 137 18.03 -3.86 -6.87
CA ALA A 137 19.05 -2.82 -6.86
C ALA A 137 19.53 -2.45 -5.45
N VAL A 138 18.70 -2.63 -4.41
CA VAL A 138 19.05 -2.29 -3.04
C VAL A 138 20.09 -3.26 -2.45
N PRO A 139 21.02 -2.78 -1.59
CA PRO A 139 21.95 -3.66 -0.89
C PRO A 139 21.22 -4.73 -0.05
N GLY A 140 21.65 -5.99 -0.16
CA GLY A 140 20.98 -7.11 0.51
C GLY A 140 19.67 -7.55 -0.14
N GLY A 141 19.31 -6.97 -1.30
CA GLY A 141 18.18 -7.41 -2.12
C GLY A 141 18.33 -8.85 -2.57
N SER A 142 17.52 -9.75 -2.01
CA SER A 142 17.48 -11.14 -2.47
C SER A 142 16.62 -11.25 -3.73
N LYS A 143 17.09 -12.04 -4.70
CA LYS A 143 16.23 -12.49 -5.79
C LYS A 143 15.10 -13.31 -5.16
N SER A 144 13.87 -12.82 -5.27
CA SER A 144 12.71 -13.72 -5.14
C SER A 144 12.94 -14.87 -6.12
N LYS A 145 12.73 -16.13 -5.70
CA LYS A 145 12.71 -17.25 -6.65
C LYS A 145 11.81 -16.84 -7.82
N ALA A 146 12.30 -17.07 -9.05
CA ALA A 146 11.53 -16.73 -10.24
C ALA A 146 10.13 -17.32 -10.10
N ALA A 147 9.12 -16.50 -10.39
CA ALA A 147 7.75 -16.96 -10.49
C ALA A 147 7.73 -18.19 -11.42
N LYS A 148 7.11 -19.28 -10.98
CA LYS A 148 7.04 -20.48 -11.82
C LYS A 148 6.14 -20.11 -13.00
N LYS A 149 6.68 -20.15 -14.21
CA LYS A 149 5.85 -20.14 -15.41
C LYS A 149 5.03 -21.42 -15.44
N VAL A 150 3.72 -21.27 -15.31
CA VAL A 150 2.78 -22.38 -15.44
C VAL A 150 1.94 -22.13 -16.68
N GLU A 151 2.00 -23.07 -17.63
CA GLU A 151 1.17 -23.06 -18.82
C GLU A 151 -0.18 -23.70 -18.49
N CYS A 152 -1.28 -23.02 -18.78
CA CYS A 152 -2.61 -23.60 -18.64
C CYS A 152 -2.79 -24.72 -19.68
N PRO A 153 -3.06 -25.98 -19.26
CA PRO A 153 -3.13 -27.13 -20.17
C PRO A 153 -4.32 -27.09 -21.13
N HIS A 154 -5.26 -26.16 -20.94
CA HIS A 154 -6.45 -26.03 -21.78
C HIS A 154 -6.38 -24.89 -22.80
N CYS A 155 -5.69 -23.80 -22.48
CA CYS A 155 -5.62 -22.63 -23.37
C CYS A 155 -4.20 -22.21 -23.76
N ARG A 156 -3.17 -22.94 -23.28
CA ARG A 156 -1.74 -22.71 -23.57
C ARG A 156 -1.22 -21.31 -23.25
N LYS A 157 -1.95 -20.56 -22.43
CA LYS A 157 -1.48 -19.27 -21.92
C LYS A 157 -0.50 -19.50 -20.79
N GLU A 158 0.63 -18.79 -20.84
CA GLU A 158 1.60 -18.74 -19.76
C GLU A 158 1.13 -17.78 -18.66
N PHE A 159 1.22 -18.23 -17.42
CA PHE A 159 0.97 -17.41 -16.23
C PHE A 159 2.21 -17.43 -15.35
N GLU A 160 2.58 -16.27 -14.81
CA GLU A 160 3.61 -16.15 -13.79
C GLU A 160 2.95 -16.30 -12.41
N LEU A 161 3.33 -17.36 -11.67
CA LEU A 161 2.92 -17.60 -10.27
C LEU A 161 4.05 -17.28 -9.29
#